data_AF-A0A366HHG0-F1
#
_entry.id   AF-A0A366HHG0-F1
#
_cell.length_a   1.000
_cell.length_b   1.000
_cell.length_c   1.000
_cell.angle_alpha   90.00
_cell.angle_beta   90.00
_cell.angle_gamma   90.00
#
_symmetry.space_group_name_H-M   'P 1'
#
loop_
_entity.id
_entity.type
_entity.pdbx_description
1 polymer ?
#
loop_
_entity_poly.entity_id
_entity_poly.type
_entity_poly.pdbx_seq_one_letter_code
_entity_poly.pdbx_strand_id
1 'polypeptide(L)'
;MARFGGEEFILVLPEADAKGAALVAERCRKAIKQLAIPHFHSSISDRLTVSLGVCTLVPTAGDGIQRFINREEGLLYIAKKTGRNPSAFEK
;
A
#
# COMPACT_ATOMS: atom_id res chain seq x y z
N MET A 1 8.31 -9.95 -1.41
CA MET A 1 7.19 -9.37 -2.18
C MET A 1 6.39 -10.51 -2.78
N ALA A 2 5.05 -10.41 -2.77
CA ALA A 2 4.16 -11.40 -3.37
C ALA A 2 3.05 -10.71 -4.17
N ARG A 3 2.52 -11.40 -5.20
CA ARG A 3 1.28 -11.02 -5.89
C ARG A 3 0.14 -11.77 -5.21
N PHE A 4 -0.78 -11.05 -4.60
CA PHE A 4 -1.85 -11.62 -3.77
C PHE A 4 -3.05 -12.06 -4.62
N GLY A 5 -3.37 -11.32 -5.69
CA GLY A 5 -4.39 -11.69 -6.65
C GLY A 5 -4.67 -10.56 -7.64
N GLY A 6 -4.94 -10.88 -8.91
CA GLY A 6 -5.25 -9.87 -9.93
C GLY A 6 -4.20 -8.75 -9.99
N GLU A 7 -4.57 -7.55 -9.53
CA GLU A 7 -3.74 -6.34 -9.52
C GLU A 7 -3.14 -6.01 -8.13
N GLU A 8 -3.29 -6.91 -7.16
CA GLU A 8 -2.92 -6.71 -5.76
C GLU A 8 -1.57 -7.33 -5.40
N PHE A 9 -0.74 -6.54 -4.72
CA PHE A 9 0.63 -6.89 -4.33
C PHE A 9 0.86 -6.61 -2.85
N ILE A 10 1.63 -7.46 -2.19
CA ILE A 10 1.99 -7.31 -0.78
C ILE A 10 3.52 -7.22 -0.64
N LEU A 11 3.96 -6.24 0.14
CA LEU A 11 5.33 -6.10 0.61
C LEU A 11 5.36 -6.31 2.12
N VAL A 12 6.08 -7.35 2.56
CA VAL A 12 6.37 -7.59 3.97
C VAL A 12 7.78 -7.07 4.24
N LEU A 13 7.91 -6.20 5.25
CA LEU A 13 9.17 -5.56 5.64
C LEU A 13 9.53 -6.00 7.06
N PRO A 14 10.37 -7.03 7.23
CA PRO A 14 10.89 -7.41 8.54
C PRO A 14 11.64 -6.24 9.18
N GLU A 15 11.51 -6.09 10.50
CA GLU A 15 12.27 -5.12 11.29
C GLU A 15 12.11 -3.65 10.85
N ALA A 16 11.01 -3.33 10.17
CA ALA A 16 10.68 -1.96 9.79
C ALA A 16 9.66 -1.36 10.75
N ASP A 17 9.99 -0.21 11.32
CA ASP A 17 9.01 0.62 12.02
C ASP A 17 8.09 1.36 11.03
N ALA A 18 7.08 2.04 11.55
CA ALA A 18 6.10 2.77 10.73
C ALA A 18 6.77 3.78 9.78
N LYS A 19 7.86 4.44 10.23
CA LYS A 19 8.58 5.42 9.42
C LYS A 19 9.35 4.77 8.27
N GLY A 20 10.04 3.67 8.53
CA GLY A 20 10.75 2.88 7.53
C GLY A 20 9.78 2.30 6.50
N ALA A 21 8.67 1.72 6.95
CA ALA A 21 7.63 1.20 6.07
C ALA A 21 7.02 2.30 5.21
N ALA A 22 6.73 3.48 5.78
CA ALA A 22 6.20 4.62 5.05
C ALA A 22 7.16 5.14 3.97
N LEU A 23 8.46 5.17 4.27
CA LEU A 23 9.48 5.58 3.30
C LEU A 23 9.54 4.62 2.11
N VAL A 24 9.48 3.31 2.37
CA VAL A 24 9.46 2.30 1.30
C VAL A 24 8.21 2.45 0.43
N ALA A 25 7.04 2.61 1.05
CA ALA A 25 5.79 2.82 0.32
C ALA A 25 5.84 4.06 -0.58
N GLU A 26 6.35 5.19 -0.07
CA GLU A 26 6.46 6.42 -0.86
C GLU A 26 7.48 6.28 -2.00
N ARG A 27 8.57 5.54 -1.80
CA ARG A 27 9.52 5.19 -2.87
C ARG A 27 8.86 4.36 -3.95
N CYS A 28 8.09 3.33 -3.59
CA CYS A 28 7.33 2.53 -4.54
C CYS A 28 6.34 3.39 -5.36
N ARG A 29 5.58 4.25 -4.68
CA ARG A 29 4.62 5.17 -5.32
C ARG A 29 5.30 6.10 -6.32
N LYS A 30 6.42 6.73 -5.93
CA LYS A 30 7.20 7.61 -6.81
C LYS A 30 7.80 6.84 -8.00
N ALA A 31 8.38 5.67 -7.76
CA ALA A 31 8.96 4.85 -8.81
C ALA A 31 7.92 4.45 -9.87
N ILE A 32 6.74 3.98 -9.45
CA ILE A 32 5.65 3.64 -10.37
C ILE A 32 5.18 4.86 -11.16
N LYS A 33 5.01 6.02 -10.49
CA LYS A 33 4.65 7.27 -11.18
C LYS A 33 5.69 7.71 -12.21
N GLN A 34 6.98 7.49 -11.92
CA GLN A 34 8.09 7.86 -12.81
C GLN A 34 8.16 6.99 -14.07
N LEU A 35 7.64 5.76 -14.04
CA LEU A 35 7.55 4.92 -15.25
C LEU A 35 6.66 5.55 -16.32
N ALA A 36 5.80 6.51 -15.96
CA ALA A 36 4.94 7.27 -16.87
C ALA A 36 4.14 6.40 -17.84
N ILE A 37 3.74 5.20 -17.38
CA ILE A 37 2.99 4.24 -18.18
C ILE A 37 1.63 4.85 -18.52
N PRO A 38 1.29 5.03 -19.80
CA PRO A 38 0.00 5.59 -20.18
C PRO A 38 -1.16 4.69 -19.72
N HIS A 39 -2.22 5.32 -19.21
CA HIS A 39 -3.41 4.64 -18.70
C HIS A 39 -4.68 5.38 -19.15
N PHE A 40 -4.82 5.58 -20.46
CA PHE A 40 -5.85 6.43 -21.07
C PHE A 40 -7.30 6.01 -20.78
N HIS A 41 -7.53 4.75 -20.41
CA HIS A 41 -8.86 4.24 -20.05
C HIS A 41 -9.22 4.49 -18.57
N SER A 42 -8.31 5.07 -17.78
CA SER A 42 -8.59 5.39 -16.38
C SER A 42 -9.37 6.69 -16.24
N SER A 43 -10.37 6.68 -15.37
CA SER A 43 -11.06 7.89 -14.92
C SER A 43 -10.30 8.67 -13.84
N ILE A 44 -9.16 8.17 -13.37
CA ILE A 44 -8.40 8.77 -12.24
C ILE A 44 -7.20 9.58 -12.72
N SER A 45 -6.44 9.05 -13.69
CA SER A 45 -5.16 9.61 -14.13
C SER A 45 -4.84 9.09 -15.53
N ASP A 46 -4.28 9.94 -16.39
CA ASP A 46 -3.80 9.55 -17.73
C ASP A 46 -2.58 8.61 -17.69
N ARG A 47 -2.00 8.42 -16.51
CA ARG A 47 -0.88 7.51 -16.23
C ARG A 47 -1.20 6.55 -15.10
N LEU A 48 -0.57 5.39 -15.13
CA LEU A 48 -0.69 4.36 -14.10
C LEU A 48 -0.22 4.92 -12.73
N THR A 49 -1.06 4.71 -11.71
CA THR A 49 -0.77 5.05 -10.31
C THR A 49 -1.02 3.83 -9.43
N VAL A 50 -0.57 3.89 -8.18
CA VAL A 50 -0.80 2.85 -7.17
C VAL A 50 -1.38 3.48 -5.90
N SER A 51 -2.30 2.77 -5.25
CA SER A 51 -2.75 3.06 -3.88
C SER A 51 -2.08 2.05 -2.94
N LEU A 52 -1.60 2.51 -1.78
CA LEU A 52 -0.84 1.70 -0.83
C LEU A 52 -1.45 1.87 0.57
N GLY A 53 -1.82 0.75 1.19
CA GLY A 53 -2.05 0.66 2.63
C GLY A 53 -0.74 0.26 3.32
N VAL A 54 -0.41 0.92 4.43
CA VAL A 54 0.82 0.63 5.18
C VAL A 54 0.50 0.47 6.65
N CYS A 55 0.76 -0.71 7.18
CA CYS A 55 0.62 -1.02 8.60
C CYS A 55 1.89 -1.70 9.13
N THR A 56 2.14 -1.52 10.42
CA THR A 56 3.26 -2.15 11.14
C THR A 56 2.77 -2.75 12.44
N LEU A 57 3.48 -3.79 12.89
CA LEU A 57 3.10 -4.61 14.04
C LEU A 57 4.37 -5.12 14.71
N VAL A 58 4.44 -5.00 16.04
CA VAL A 58 5.33 -5.82 16.86
C VAL A 58 4.49 -6.98 17.39
N PRO A 59 4.66 -8.21 16.87
CA PRO A 59 3.76 -9.32 17.18
C PRO A 59 3.93 -9.78 18.63
N THR A 60 2.81 -9.99 19.31
CA THR A 60 2.70 -10.62 20.62
C THR A 60 2.07 -12.01 20.49
N ALA A 61 2.19 -12.86 21.52
CA ALA A 61 1.63 -14.23 21.48
C ALA A 61 0.11 -14.28 21.25
N GLY A 62 -0.61 -13.18 21.52
CA GLY A 62 -2.04 -13.08 21.29
C GLY A 62 -2.41 -12.65 19.86
N ASP A 63 -1.45 -12.24 19.03
CA ASP A 63 -1.73 -11.63 17.73
C ASP A 63 -2.08 -12.65 16.64
N GLY A 64 -3.28 -12.48 16.08
CA GLY A 64 -3.73 -13.23 14.92
C GLY A 64 -3.39 -12.48 13.64
N ILE A 65 -2.76 -13.17 12.69
CA ILE A 65 -2.41 -12.62 11.37
C ILE A 65 -3.60 -11.96 10.65
N GLN A 66 -4.82 -12.49 10.84
CA GLN A 66 -6.02 -11.95 10.22
C GLN A 66 -6.33 -10.51 10.67
N ARG A 67 -6.05 -10.17 11.94
CA ARG A 67 -6.28 -8.80 12.43
C ARG A 67 -5.33 -7.80 11.76
N PHE A 68 -4.11 -8.23 11.46
CA PHE A 68 -3.14 -7.41 10.74
C PHE A 68 -3.57 -7.19 9.29
N ILE A 69 -4.02 -8.25 8.60
CA ILE A 69 -4.53 -8.16 7.22
C ILE A 69 -5.75 -7.23 7.15
N ASN A 70 -6.73 -7.41 8.02
CA ASN A 70 -7.94 -6.58 8.01
C ASN A 70 -7.63 -5.08 8.23
N ARG A 71 -6.59 -4.78 9.03
CA ARG A 71 -6.12 -3.41 9.28
C ARG A 71 -5.48 -2.79 8.03
N GLU A 72 -4.67 -3.57 7.32
CA GLU A 72 -4.08 -3.17 6.04
C GLU A 72 -5.16 -2.89 4.99
N GLU A 73 -6.12 -3.81 4.83
CA GLU A 73 -7.24 -3.66 3.89
C GLU A 73 -8.05 -2.39 4.15
N GLY A 74 -8.28 -2.04 5.42
CA GLY A 74 -8.95 -0.81 5.81
C GLY A 74 -8.19 0.45 5.36
N LEU A 75 -6.86 0.45 5.51
CA LEU A 75 -6.01 1.56 5.05
C LEU A 75 -5.98 1.65 3.52
N LEU A 76 -5.87 0.51 2.84
CA LEU A 76 -5.92 0.45 1.38
C LEU A 76 -7.28 0.93 0.86
N TYR A 77 -8.38 0.60 1.55
CA TYR A 77 -9.71 1.10 1.22
C TYR A 77 -9.79 2.62 1.35
N ILE A 78 -9.24 3.20 2.42
CA ILE A 78 -9.17 4.65 2.62
C ILE A 78 -8.39 5.31 1.48
N ALA A 79 -7.20 4.81 1.16
CA ALA A 79 -6.37 5.28 0.05
C ALA A 79 -7.12 5.26 -1.30
N LYS A 80 -7.87 4.17 -1.56
CA LYS A 80 -8.70 4.06 -2.76
C LYS A 80 -9.87 5.06 -2.74
N LYS A 81 -10.51 5.31 -1.61
CA LYS A 81 -11.68 6.21 -1.51
C LYS A 81 -11.34 7.70 -1.59
N THR A 82 -10.17 8.13 -1.16
CA THR A 82 -9.74 9.54 -1.23
C THR A 82 -9.23 9.97 -2.61
N GLY A 83 -9.76 9.38 -3.69
CA GLY A 83 -9.38 9.71 -5.07
C GLY A 83 -8.30 8.81 -5.69
N ARG A 84 -8.01 7.63 -5.12
CA ARG A 84 -7.08 6.60 -5.66
C ARG A 84 -5.62 7.05 -5.88
N ASN A 85 -5.17 8.07 -5.15
CA ASN A 85 -3.78 8.54 -5.17
C ASN A 85 -3.41 9.29 -3.88
N PRO A 86 -3.59 8.66 -2.72
CA PRO A 86 -2.53 8.75 -1.71
C PRO A 86 -2.21 7.40 -1.07
N SER A 87 -1.04 7.35 -0.43
CA SER A 87 -0.71 6.34 0.57
C SER A 87 -1.49 6.65 1.86
N ALA A 88 -2.13 5.63 2.43
CA ALA A 88 -2.75 5.73 3.74
C ALA A 88 -1.82 5.07 4.77
N PHE A 89 -1.41 5.84 5.75
CA PHE A 89 -0.56 5.38 6.83
C PHE A 89 -1.37 5.33 8.11
N GLU A 90 -1.07 4.34 8.92
CA GLU A 90 -1.43 4.38 10.31
C GLU A 90 -0.54 5.36 11.09
N LYS A 91 -1.10 5.97 12.13
CA LYS A 91 -0.34 6.83 13.05
C LYS A 91 0.55 6.03 13.97
#